data_AF-A0A959YZR6-F1
#
_entry.id   AF-A0A959YZR6-F1
#
_cell.length_a   1.000
_cell.length_b   1.000
_cell.length_c   1.000
_cell.angle_alpha   90.00
_cell.angle_beta   90.00
_cell.angle_gamma   90.00
#
_symmetry.space_group_name_H-M   'P 1'
#
loop_
_entity.id
_entity.type
_entity.pdbx_description
1 polymer ?
#
loop_
_entity_poly.entity_id
_entity_poly.type
_entity_poly.pdbx_seq_one_letter_code
_entity_poly.pdbx_strand_id
1 'polypeptide(L)' 'KDRTNLVVTRTPGYVAFGAVVVNSLEEALALARWNGEQEAFIIGGGQIYAEAFRLGVVDRVYLTTVHAQVQGDTHFPDL' A
#
# COMPACT_ATOMS: atom_id res chain seq x y z
N LYS A 1 -14.86 -0.65 5.25
CA LYS A 1 -15.63 -1.90 5.26
C LYS A 1 -15.79 -2.36 3.81
N ASP A 2 -16.07 -3.63 3.55
CA ASP A 2 -16.32 -4.17 2.20
C ASP A 2 -15.12 -4.11 1.23
N ARG A 3 -13.91 -4.37 1.75
CA ARG A 3 -12.67 -4.44 0.97
C ARG A 3 -11.78 -5.55 1.52
N THR A 4 -11.04 -6.21 0.63
CA THR A 4 -9.92 -7.08 0.99
C THR A 4 -8.75 -6.19 1.43
N ASN A 5 -8.35 -6.28 2.71
CA ASN A 5 -7.20 -5.52 3.23
C ASN A 5 -5.97 -6.43 3.23
N LEU A 6 -4.87 -5.93 2.68
CA LEU A 6 -3.58 -6.62 2.65
C LEU A 6 -2.57 -5.82 3.47
N VAL A 7 -1.94 -6.47 4.45
CA VAL A 7 -0.88 -5.86 5.25
C VAL A 7 0.46 -6.45 4.82
N VAL A 8 1.32 -5.59 4.27
CA VAL A 8 2.69 -5.95 3.94
C VAL A 8 3.56 -5.77 5.18
N THR A 9 4.19 -6.84 5.65
CA THR A 9 5.08 -6.80 6.83
C THR A 9 6.26 -7.75 6.68
N ARG A 10 7.39 -7.34 7.24
CA ARG A 10 8.58 -8.20 7.40
C ARG A 10 8.64 -8.86 8.77
N THR A 11 7.69 -8.54 9.65
CA THR A 11 7.63 -9.09 11.02
C THR A 11 7.08 -10.51 10.98
N PRO A 12 7.88 -11.54 11.30
CA PRO A 12 7.40 -12.91 11.33
C PRO A 12 6.31 -13.08 12.40
N GLY A 13 5.26 -13.83 12.08
CA GLY A 13 4.17 -14.11 13.02
C GLY A 13 3.25 -12.93 13.32
N TYR A 14 3.36 -11.82 12.59
CA TYR A 14 2.41 -10.72 12.71
C TYR A 14 1.01 -11.14 12.29
N VAL A 15 0.01 -10.84 13.13
CA VAL A 15 -1.40 -11.13 12.87
C VAL A 15 -2.17 -9.82 12.80
N ALA A 16 -2.87 -9.61 11.70
CA ALA A 16 -3.84 -8.52 11.55
C ALA A 16 -5.25 -9.09 11.39
N PHE A 17 -6.09 -8.92 12.41
CA PHE A 17 -7.48 -9.37 12.34
C PHE A 17 -8.25 -8.62 11.24
N GLY A 18 -8.89 -9.37 10.34
CA GLY A 18 -9.65 -8.81 9.22
C GLY A 18 -8.80 -8.36 8.03
N ALA A 19 -7.51 -8.70 8.00
CA ALA A 19 -6.63 -8.50 6.86
C ALA A 19 -5.82 -9.76 6.55
N VAL A 20 -5.38 -9.88 5.31
CA VAL A 20 -4.39 -10.90 4.91
C VAL A 20 -3.00 -10.30 5.09
N VAL A 21 -2.12 -11.04 5.74
CA VAL A 21 -0.72 -10.62 5.94
C VAL A 21 0.14 -11.24 4.84
N VAL A 22 0.96 -10.43 4.19
CA VAL A 22 1.89 -10.80 3.11
C VAL A 22 3.27 -10.20 3.39
N ASN A 23 4.32 -10.69 2.74
CA ASN A 23 5.70 -10.29 3.03
C ASN A 23 6.31 -9.32 2.00
N SER A 24 5.62 -9.04 0.90
CA SER A 24 6.03 -8.05 -0.11
C SER A 24 4.83 -7.37 -0.78
N LEU A 25 5.07 -6.23 -1.42
CA LEU A 25 4.06 -5.54 -2.22
C LEU A 25 3.68 -6.36 -3.46
N GLU A 26 4.65 -7.02 -4.08
CA GLU A 26 4.47 -7.90 -5.23
C GLU A 26 3.55 -9.07 -4.90
N GLU A 27 3.73 -9.71 -3.74
CA GLU A 27 2.85 -10.76 -3.24
C GLU A 27 1.43 -10.23 -3.01
N ALA A 28 1.28 -9.03 -2.45
CA ALA A 28 -0.02 -8.39 -2.27
C ALA A 28 -0.75 -8.21 -3.62
N LEU A 29 -0.05 -7.68 -4.61
CA LEU A 29 -0.59 -7.44 -5.95
C LEU A 29 -0.92 -8.75 -6.68
N ALA A 30 -0.08 -9.79 -6.52
CA ALA A 30 -0.34 -11.10 -7.08
C ALA A 30 -1.60 -11.74 -6.46
N LEU A 31 -1.76 -11.64 -5.14
CA LEU A 31 -2.95 -12.14 -4.44
C LEU A 31 -4.22 -11.40 -4.87
N ALA A 32 -4.16 -10.07 -5.01
CA ALA A 32 -5.29 -9.29 -5.52
C ALA A 32 -5.71 -9.75 -6.93
N ARG A 33 -4.75 -9.95 -7.83
CA ARG A 33 -4.99 -10.50 -9.18
C ARG A 33 -5.59 -11.90 -9.14
N TRP A 34 -5.06 -12.77 -8.28
CA TRP A 34 -5.54 -14.15 -8.13
C TRP A 34 -6.99 -14.20 -7.61
N ASN A 35 -7.36 -13.28 -6.72
CA ASN A 35 -8.73 -13.12 -6.23
C ASN A 35 -9.69 -12.52 -7.27
N GLY A 36 -9.21 -12.12 -8.45
CA GLY A 36 -10.03 -11.50 -9.50
C GLY A 36 -10.41 -10.05 -9.20
N GLU A 37 -9.68 -9.37 -8.31
CA GLU A 37 -9.90 -7.96 -8.01
C GLU A 37 -9.57 -7.10 -9.23
N GLN A 38 -10.42 -6.11 -9.53
CA GLN A 38 -10.25 -5.25 -10.71
C GLN A 38 -9.39 -4.02 -10.45
N GLU A 39 -9.30 -3.57 -9.19
CA GLU A 39 -8.55 -2.37 -8.81
C GLU A 39 -7.90 -2.59 -7.44
N ALA A 40 -6.61 -2.29 -7.34
CA ALA A 40 -5.86 -2.32 -6.09
C ALA A 40 -5.50 -0.90 -5.66
N PHE A 41 -5.87 -0.54 -4.43
CA PHE A 41 -5.51 0.75 -3.84
C PHE A 41 -4.34 0.60 -2.88
N ILE A 42 -3.23 1.25 -3.19
CA ILE A 42 -2.08 1.36 -2.30
C ILE A 42 -2.34 2.52 -1.34
N ILE A 43 -2.52 2.20 -0.05
CA ILE A 43 -2.93 3.17 0.99
C ILE A 43 -1.80 3.57 1.94
N GLY A 44 -0.55 3.34 1.54
CA GLY A 44 0.65 3.73 2.27
C GLY A 44 1.21 2.62 3.19
N GLY A 45 2.16 2.92 4.08
CA GLY A 45 2.79 4.23 4.32
C GLY A 45 3.89 4.61 3.31
N GLY A 46 4.75 5.57 3.68
CA GLY A 46 5.80 6.13 2.80
C GLY A 46 6.71 5.08 2.14
N GLN A 47 7.08 4.02 2.87
CA GLN A 47 7.88 2.92 2.32
C GLN A 47 7.14 2.15 1.22
N ILE A 48 5.84 1.86 1.43
CA ILE A 48 5.02 1.14 0.45
C ILE A 48 4.78 2.02 -0.78
N TYR A 49 4.57 3.33 -0.61
CA TYR A 49 4.50 4.25 -1.74
C TYR A 49 5.80 4.25 -2.55
N ALA A 50 6.94 4.44 -1.90
CA ALA A 50 8.25 4.46 -2.58
C ALA A 50 8.53 3.15 -3.33
N GLU A 51 8.20 2.01 -2.73
CA GLU A 51 8.30 0.70 -3.36
C GLU A 51 7.39 0.56 -4.58
N ALA A 52 6.13 1.01 -4.49
CA ALA A 52 5.19 0.98 -5.60
C ALA A 52 5.68 1.79 -6.80
N PHE A 53 6.19 3.01 -6.58
CA PHE A 53 6.76 3.82 -7.66
C PHE A 53 8.02 3.17 -8.25
N ARG A 54 8.91 2.64 -7.40
CA ARG A 54 10.12 1.94 -7.85
C ARG A 54 9.81 0.73 -8.73
N LEU A 55 8.74 0.00 -8.43
CA LEU A 55 8.28 -1.15 -9.21
C LEU A 55 7.53 -0.77 -10.49
N GLY A 56 7.16 0.51 -10.67
CA GLY A 56 6.42 0.97 -11.85
C GLY A 56 5.00 0.41 -11.94
N VAL A 57 4.36 0.10 -10.80
CA VAL A 57 3.03 -0.53 -10.74
C VAL A 57 1.90 0.47 -10.47
N VAL A 58 2.19 1.77 -10.52
CA VAL A 58 1.25 2.83 -10.20
C VAL A 58 0.65 3.39 -11.49
N ASP A 59 -0.64 3.09 -11.73
CA ASP A 59 -1.38 3.61 -12.89
C ASP A 59 -1.94 5.02 -12.66
N ARG A 60 -2.36 5.32 -11.42
CA ARG A 60 -3.02 6.59 -11.05
C ARG A 60 -2.72 6.96 -9.61
N VAL A 61 -2.51 8.26 -9.38
CA VAL A 61 -2.39 8.84 -8.03
C VAL A 61 -3.62 9.69 -7.72
N TYR A 62 -4.36 9.31 -6.66
CA TYR A 62 -5.42 10.14 -6.09
C TYR A 62 -4.82 11.04 -5.01
N LEU A 63 -4.34 12.23 -5.40
CA LEU A 63 -3.62 13.15 -4.52
C LEU A 63 -4.57 14.13 -3.82
N THR A 64 -4.52 14.19 -2.49
CA THR A 64 -5.18 15.23 -1.69
C THR A 64 -4.11 16.20 -1.18
N THR A 65 -4.17 17.46 -1.63
CA THR A 65 -3.26 18.52 -1.15
C THR A 65 -3.87 19.22 0.06
N VAL A 66 -3.22 19.10 1.22
CA VAL A 66 -3.63 19.77 2.45
C VAL A 66 -2.86 21.08 2.59
N HIS A 67 -3.57 22.21 2.62
CA HIS A 67 -2.96 23.54 2.77
C HIS A 67 -2.64 23.85 4.24
N ALA A 68 -1.76 23.06 4.84
CA ALA A 68 -1.27 23.26 6.21
C ALA A 68 0.20 22.86 6.30
N GLN A 69 0.93 23.48 7.23
CA GLN A 69 2.27 23.04 7.59
C GLN A 69 2.19 22.13 8.81
N VAL A 70 2.65 20.90 8.65
CA VAL A 70 2.63 19.87 9.70
C VAL A 70 4.02 19.30 9.87
N GLN A 71 4.40 19.00 11.12
CA GLN A 71 5.61 18.22 11.40
C GLN A 71 5.32 16.74 11.17
N GLY A 72 6.27 16.03 10.55
CA GLY A 72 6.17 14.59 10.30
C GLY A 72 7.55 14.00 9.99
N ASP A 73 7.68 12.70 10.23
CA ASP A 73 8.89 11.90 9.99
C ASP A 73 8.79 10.99 8.77
N THR A 74 7.62 10.96 8.13
CA THR A 74 7.29 10.14 6.98
C THR A 74 6.78 11.02 5.85
N HIS A 75 7.36 10.87 4.66
CA HIS A 75 7.06 11.69 3.50
C HIS A 75 6.53 10.83 2.35
N PHE A 76 5.67 11.43 1.51
CA PHE A 76 5.33 10.87 0.22
C PHE A 76 6.55 11.01 -0.72
N PRO A 77 6.86 10.03 -1.58
CA PRO A 77 7.98 10.11 -2.50
C PRO A 77 7.80 11.26 -3.50
N ASP A 78 8.91 11.82 -3.98
CA ASP A 78 8.88 12.81 -5.06
C ASP A 78 8.30 12.17 -6.33
N LEU A 79 7.34 12.86 -6.96
CA LEU A 79 6.69 12.46 -8.22
C LEU A 79 7.48 12.93 -9.44
#